data_AF-A0A7S2Q1V1-F1
#
_entry.id   AF-A0A7S2Q1V1-F1
#
_cell.length_a   1.000
_cell.length_b   1.000
_cell.length_c   1.000
_cell.angle_alpha   90.00
_cell.angle_beta   90.00
_cell.angle_gamma   90.00
#
_symmetry.space_group_name_H-M   'P 1'
#
loop_
_entity.id
_entity.type
_entity.pdbx_description
1 polymer ?
#
loop_
_entity_poly.entity_id
_entity_poly.type
_entity_poly.pdbx_seq_one_letter_code
_entity_poly.pdbx_strand_id
1 'polypeptide(L)'
;VFTAMCQQLLSFTVDERIVTEGGAILAATWPDGLALYTRKHVLFVNSSMARSGDACQRFADIRVSKQPLCMCILPPPREGSSDVQVIIGTAEGPVLLVDRHESRDLGLDEGPYMAFAVSSSRRLLACLSERGVFKVLSVEDLCVLDAASIECKKRPKQMVWCGDDCIALYLANRTPSESMQHVLFVGGPQNDWIPYQYDTPIHLVSECDGCRILGTHKVEFVQRVPQSIEAIYTIGNCDPPAMLCFALERYEKGDVCAQESLRLIKDDLAEAVGTCVDAAQHEHEPDVVKSLLNAAVFGRHFLSEAPDPARFVDTCRNLRICGELRRPPIDIPLTVPQLERLGIGGLVTRLAQRQHHFLAVRLCEWVGHPRDRVLLHWACEKIRAARGSPSTDEQLCEAVLAKFRGCSGIGYAEVARVAAEVYRPHLATMLVGHEPRSHAQVQVLLRLSREGDSDNRVMMLRIAVEKAAQSCDPDLLHSALVEGLGGDPCGRDVELQAVARLLQERPQEL
;
A
#
# COMPACT_ATOMS: atom_id res chain seq x y z
N VAL A 1 0.23 10.86 7.34
CA VAL A 1 0.90 9.68 6.73
C VAL A 1 2.40 9.88 6.83
N PHE A 2 3.14 8.86 7.24
CA PHE A 2 4.60 8.91 7.38
C PHE A 2 5.28 7.85 6.52
N THR A 3 6.52 8.09 6.10
CA THR A 3 7.40 7.06 5.53
C THR A 3 7.81 6.06 6.61
N ALA A 4 8.38 4.93 6.18
CA ALA A 4 9.05 3.99 7.09
C ALA A 4 10.21 4.62 7.88
N MET A 5 10.75 5.76 7.41
CA MET A 5 11.78 6.55 8.08
C MET A 5 11.17 7.65 8.97
N CYS A 6 9.89 7.55 9.30
CA CYS A 6 9.13 8.53 10.09
C CYS A 6 9.11 9.95 9.49
N GLN A 7 9.35 10.10 8.18
CA GLN A 7 9.23 11.39 7.50
C GLN A 7 7.76 11.62 7.14
N GLN A 8 7.25 12.82 7.36
CA GLN A 8 5.87 13.14 7.03
C GLN A 8 5.69 13.16 5.50
N LEU A 9 4.83 12.27 4.97
CA LEU A 9 4.47 12.22 3.55
C LEU A 9 3.30 13.14 3.23
N LEU A 10 2.23 12.99 4.01
CA LEU A 10 0.98 13.72 3.83
C LEU A 10 0.47 14.14 5.21
N SER A 11 0.16 15.42 5.34
CA SER A 11 -0.68 15.93 6.43
C SER A 11 -2.03 16.28 5.85
N PHE A 12 -3.09 15.76 6.45
CA PHE A 12 -4.44 16.19 6.15
C PHE A 12 -4.92 17.04 7.32
N THR A 13 -5.46 18.21 7.03
CA THR A 13 -6.17 19.01 8.02
C THR A 13 -7.59 18.50 8.12
N VAL A 14 -8.06 18.32 9.35
CA VAL A 14 -9.45 17.97 9.63
C VAL A 14 -10.30 19.18 9.27
N ASP A 15 -11.27 18.98 8.38
CA ASP A 15 -12.24 20.00 7.95
C ASP A 15 -12.85 20.74 9.16
N GLU A 16 -12.97 22.07 9.08
CA GLU A 16 -13.59 22.87 10.15
C GLU A 16 -15.00 22.37 10.51
N ARG A 17 -15.73 21.79 9.55
CA ARG A 17 -17.03 21.14 9.76
C ARG A 17 -16.94 19.99 10.78
N ILE A 18 -15.85 19.24 10.83
CA ILE A 18 -15.68 18.17 11.81
C ILE A 18 -15.41 18.75 13.20
N VAL A 19 -14.71 19.89 13.28
CA VAL A 19 -14.44 20.59 14.53
C VAL A 19 -15.73 21.15 15.13
N THR A 20 -16.60 21.77 14.31
CA THR A 20 -17.91 22.28 14.75
C THR A 20 -18.88 21.17 15.18
N GLU A 21 -18.67 19.95 14.68
CA GLU A 21 -19.38 18.74 15.10
C GLU A 21 -18.80 18.09 16.37
N GLY A 22 -17.84 18.76 17.04
CA GLY A 22 -17.25 18.33 18.32
C GLY A 22 -16.05 17.39 18.18
N GLY A 23 -15.48 17.28 16.98
CA GLY A 23 -14.33 16.42 16.68
C GLY A 23 -14.71 14.96 16.44
N ALA A 24 -13.77 14.21 15.85
CA ALA A 24 -13.92 12.78 15.57
C ALA A 24 -13.72 11.94 16.85
N ILE A 25 -14.59 10.95 17.05
CA ILE A 25 -14.52 9.96 18.14
C ILE A 25 -14.17 8.56 17.65
N LEU A 26 -14.49 8.24 16.38
CA LEU A 26 -14.07 7.01 15.72
C LEU A 26 -13.44 7.36 14.38
N ALA A 27 -12.44 6.57 14.00
CA ALA A 27 -11.74 6.65 12.73
C ALA A 27 -11.55 5.25 12.14
N ALA A 28 -11.72 5.12 10.82
CA ALA A 28 -11.45 3.90 10.08
C ALA A 28 -10.74 4.28 8.79
N THR A 29 -9.68 3.55 8.45
CA THR A 29 -8.83 3.84 7.30
C THR A 29 -8.89 2.73 6.28
N TRP A 30 -8.74 3.08 5.01
CA TRP A 30 -8.45 2.14 3.91
C TRP A 30 -7.32 2.73 3.04
N PRO A 31 -6.78 1.99 2.06
CA PRO A 31 -5.62 2.45 1.29
C PRO A 31 -5.73 3.85 0.68
N ASP A 32 -6.93 4.27 0.28
CA ASP A 32 -7.12 5.52 -0.46
C ASP A 32 -7.80 6.63 0.38
N GLY A 33 -8.18 6.35 1.62
CA GLY A 33 -9.02 7.27 2.38
C GLY A 33 -9.26 6.95 3.85
N LEU A 34 -10.12 7.76 4.46
CA LEU A 34 -10.45 7.74 5.88
C LEU A 34 -11.93 8.09 6.10
N ALA A 35 -12.61 7.37 6.99
CA ALA A 35 -13.91 7.76 7.52
C ALA A 35 -13.77 8.21 8.98
N LEU A 36 -14.51 9.25 9.34
CA LEU A 36 -14.50 9.91 10.64
C LEU A 36 -15.93 10.06 11.14
N TYR A 37 -16.19 9.59 12.36
CA TYR A 37 -17.48 9.74 13.01
C TYR A 37 -17.37 10.74 14.16
N THR A 38 -18.25 11.73 14.22
CA THR A 38 -18.16 12.86 15.15
C THR A 38 -18.98 12.69 16.42
N ARG A 39 -18.75 13.56 17.42
CA ARG A 39 -19.53 13.57 18.68
C ARG A 39 -21.01 13.85 18.49
N LYS A 40 -21.37 14.60 17.45
CA LYS A 40 -22.77 14.91 17.08
C LYS A 40 -23.38 13.87 16.12
N HIS A 41 -22.80 12.67 16.04
CA HIS A 41 -23.31 11.54 15.26
C HIS A 41 -23.30 11.73 13.73
N VAL A 42 -22.36 12.53 13.22
CA VAL A 42 -22.19 12.76 11.78
C VAL A 42 -21.01 11.95 11.24
N LEU A 43 -21.20 11.31 10.09
CA LEU A 43 -20.16 10.59 9.38
C LEU A 43 -19.57 11.44 8.25
N PHE A 44 -18.25 11.60 8.25
CA PHE A 44 -17.49 12.21 7.18
C PHE A 44 -16.55 11.19 6.54
N VAL A 45 -16.44 11.21 5.23
CA VAL A 45 -15.58 10.30 4.47
C VAL A 45 -14.72 11.09 3.51
N ASN A 46 -13.42 10.86 3.57
CA ASN A 46 -12.45 11.38 2.62
C ASN A 46 -11.95 10.23 1.74
N SER A 47 -12.28 10.29 0.46
CA SER A 47 -11.89 9.28 -0.54
C SER A 47 -10.59 9.59 -1.28
N SER A 48 -9.89 10.66 -0.91
CA SER A 48 -8.63 11.05 -1.54
C SER A 48 -7.72 11.78 -0.55
N MET A 49 -6.79 11.04 0.06
CA MET A 49 -5.78 11.62 0.96
C MET A 49 -4.87 12.69 0.31
N ALA A 50 -4.85 12.81 -1.01
CA ALA A 50 -4.06 13.79 -1.74
C ALA A 50 -4.72 15.19 -1.86
N ARG A 51 -6.02 15.33 -1.57
CA ARG A 51 -6.74 16.60 -1.69
C ARG A 51 -6.89 17.22 -0.30
N SER A 52 -6.51 18.49 -0.14
CA SER A 52 -6.72 19.29 1.08
C SER A 52 -7.98 20.16 0.98
N GLY A 53 -8.54 20.59 2.13
CA GLY A 53 -9.69 21.51 2.20
C GLY A 53 -11.05 20.82 2.15
N ASP A 54 -11.51 20.45 0.95
CA ASP A 54 -12.90 20.00 0.68
C ASP A 54 -13.04 18.48 0.41
N ALA A 55 -12.02 17.70 0.71
CA ALA A 55 -11.99 16.27 0.38
C ALA A 55 -12.93 15.41 1.25
N CYS A 56 -13.39 15.94 2.39
CA CYS A 56 -14.31 15.25 3.30
C CYS A 56 -15.77 15.47 2.88
N GLN A 57 -16.48 14.39 2.58
CA GLN A 57 -17.90 14.41 2.25
C GLN A 57 -18.72 13.93 3.45
N ARG A 58 -19.81 14.63 3.75
CA ARG A 58 -20.80 14.17 4.73
C ARG A 58 -21.62 13.03 4.13
N PHE A 59 -21.74 11.94 4.87
CA PHE A 59 -22.57 10.78 4.51
C PHE A 59 -23.98 10.90 5.10
N ALA A 60 -24.87 9.96 4.77
CA ALA A 60 -26.24 9.95 5.25
C ALA A 60 -26.33 10.01 6.79
N ASP A 61 -27.38 10.64 7.30
CA ASP A 61 -27.57 10.83 8.73
C ASP A 61 -27.83 9.51 9.46
N ILE A 62 -27.07 9.29 10.54
CA ILE A 62 -27.14 8.09 11.36
C ILE A 62 -27.99 8.40 12.58
N ARG A 63 -29.23 7.89 12.59
CA ARG A 63 -30.20 8.16 13.67
C ARG A 63 -29.96 7.23 14.86
N VAL A 64 -28.92 7.52 15.64
CA VAL A 64 -28.58 6.78 16.87
C VAL A 64 -28.60 7.70 18.08
N SER A 65 -28.97 7.16 19.25
CA SER A 65 -28.97 7.89 20.53
C SER A 65 -27.67 7.71 21.32
N LYS A 66 -26.96 6.60 21.09
CA LYS A 66 -25.68 6.27 21.74
C LYS A 66 -24.52 6.31 20.74
N GLN A 67 -23.31 6.48 21.27
CA GLN A 67 -22.09 6.38 20.46
C GLN A 67 -21.93 4.95 19.92
N PRO A 68 -21.61 4.79 18.62
CA PRO A 68 -21.29 3.48 18.05
C PRO A 68 -20.09 2.83 18.74
N LEU A 69 -20.07 1.49 18.74
CA LEU A 69 -19.00 0.71 19.35
C LEU A 69 -17.79 0.60 18.42
N CYS A 70 -18.05 0.37 17.13
CA CYS A 70 -17.03 0.18 16.10
C CYS A 70 -17.55 0.63 14.74
N MET A 71 -16.61 0.83 13.80
CA MET A 71 -16.92 1.05 12.40
C MET A 71 -15.83 0.47 11.51
N CYS A 72 -16.19 0.12 10.28
CA CYS A 72 -15.28 -0.37 9.26
C CYS A 72 -15.73 0.10 7.89
N ILE A 73 -14.81 0.14 6.93
CA ILE A 73 -15.05 0.65 5.59
C ILE A 73 -15.00 -0.52 4.63
N LEU A 74 -16.04 -0.64 3.83
CA LEU A 74 -16.12 -1.62 2.77
C LEU A 74 -15.54 -1.07 1.47
N PRO A 75 -14.96 -1.94 0.62
CA PRO A 75 -14.67 -1.56 -0.75
C PRO A 75 -15.94 -1.07 -1.46
N PRO A 76 -15.80 -0.26 -2.52
CA PRO A 76 -16.93 0.09 -3.36
C PRO A 76 -17.56 -1.17 -3.95
N PRO A 77 -18.90 -1.26 -4.05
CA PRO A 77 -19.61 -2.44 -4.51
C PRO A 77 -19.42 -2.74 -6.01
N ARG A 78 -18.87 -1.78 -6.77
CA ARG A 78 -18.55 -1.94 -8.19
C ARG A 78 -17.10 -1.53 -8.43
N GLU A 79 -16.37 -2.34 -9.19
CA GLU A 79 -15.02 -1.99 -9.63
C GLU A 79 -15.04 -0.66 -10.39
N GLY A 80 -14.22 0.30 -9.95
CA GLY A 80 -14.16 1.64 -10.53
C GLY A 80 -15.15 2.66 -9.95
N SER A 81 -16.06 2.28 -9.05
CA SER A 81 -16.85 3.26 -8.29
C SER A 81 -16.02 3.88 -7.16
N SER A 82 -16.24 5.17 -6.90
CA SER A 82 -15.67 5.88 -5.74
C SER A 82 -16.59 5.87 -4.52
N ASP A 83 -17.77 5.27 -4.63
CA ASP A 83 -18.76 5.21 -3.56
C ASP A 83 -18.42 4.07 -2.60
N VAL A 84 -17.58 4.41 -1.62
CA VAL A 84 -17.29 3.57 -0.46
C VAL A 84 -18.49 3.53 0.48
N GLN A 85 -18.65 2.39 1.16
CA GLN A 85 -19.69 2.20 2.16
C GLN A 85 -19.06 2.00 3.53
N VAL A 86 -19.74 2.44 4.59
CA VAL A 86 -19.26 2.33 5.97
C VAL A 86 -20.23 1.48 6.77
N ILE A 87 -19.71 0.43 7.41
CA ILE A 87 -20.47 -0.36 8.38
C ILE A 87 -20.24 0.21 9.77
N ILE A 88 -21.33 0.40 10.52
CA ILE A 88 -21.33 0.96 11.87
C ILE A 88 -22.06 0.01 12.81
N GLY A 89 -21.38 -0.39 13.87
CA GLY A 89 -21.91 -1.25 14.93
C GLY A 89 -22.46 -0.37 16.03
N THR A 90 -23.77 -0.26 16.13
CA THR A 90 -24.40 0.61 17.12
C THR A 90 -24.40 -0.05 18.50
N ALA A 91 -24.34 0.76 19.56
CA ALA A 91 -24.50 0.27 20.94
C ALA A 91 -25.94 -0.14 21.28
N GLU A 92 -26.88 0.10 20.36
CA GLU A 92 -28.31 -0.22 20.51
C GLU A 92 -28.66 -1.60 19.96
N GLY A 93 -27.76 -2.24 19.20
CA GLY A 93 -28.00 -3.54 18.57
C GLY A 93 -27.81 -3.53 17.05
N PRO A 94 -28.51 -2.68 16.28
CA PRO A 94 -28.50 -2.75 14.82
C PRO A 94 -27.14 -2.44 14.23
N VAL A 95 -26.87 -3.02 13.07
CA VAL A 95 -25.65 -2.78 12.29
C VAL A 95 -26.05 -2.01 11.04
N LEU A 96 -25.56 -0.78 10.94
CA LEU A 96 -25.95 0.13 9.87
C LEU A 96 -24.91 0.10 8.75
N LEU A 97 -25.35 -0.07 7.52
CA LEU A 97 -24.56 0.24 6.34
C LEU A 97 -24.92 1.64 5.87
N VAL A 98 -23.91 2.49 5.73
CA VAL A 98 -24.07 3.92 5.44
C VAL A 98 -23.26 4.27 4.20
N ASP A 99 -23.92 4.88 3.23
CA ASP A 99 -23.26 5.50 2.09
C ASP A 99 -23.58 7.01 2.03
N ARG A 100 -23.30 7.64 0.88
CA ARG A 100 -23.56 9.08 0.71
C ARG A 100 -25.06 9.41 0.78
N HIS A 101 -25.93 8.50 0.38
CA HIS A 101 -27.34 8.74 0.12
C HIS A 101 -28.25 8.12 1.18
N GLU A 102 -27.92 6.93 1.68
CA GLU A 102 -28.77 6.19 2.60
C GLU A 102 -28.01 5.59 3.79
N SER A 103 -28.77 5.35 4.86
CA SER A 103 -28.39 4.52 6.00
C SER A 103 -29.41 3.41 6.12
N ARG A 104 -28.97 2.16 5.95
CA ARG A 104 -29.82 0.96 6.01
C ARG A 104 -29.34 0.04 7.14
N ASP A 105 -30.29 -0.57 7.84
CA ASP A 105 -29.99 -1.64 8.80
C ASP A 105 -29.77 -2.95 8.04
N LEU A 106 -28.69 -3.66 8.38
CA LEU A 106 -28.37 -4.98 7.83
C LEU A 106 -29.19 -6.10 8.46
N GLY A 107 -29.90 -5.84 9.57
CA GLY A 107 -30.72 -6.86 10.23
C GLY A 107 -29.89 -7.98 10.85
N LEU A 108 -28.66 -7.68 11.29
CA LEU A 108 -27.80 -8.67 11.94
C LEU A 108 -28.24 -8.93 13.38
N ASP A 109 -28.76 -10.13 13.62
CA ASP A 109 -29.09 -10.62 14.95
C ASP A 109 -27.83 -10.81 15.83
N GLU A 110 -28.02 -10.99 17.14
CA GLU A 110 -26.96 -11.21 18.14
C GLU A 110 -26.03 -10.02 18.41
N GLY A 111 -26.45 -8.81 18.02
CA GLY A 111 -25.80 -7.57 18.44
C GLY A 111 -25.91 -7.29 19.95
N PRO A 112 -25.22 -6.26 20.45
CA PRO A 112 -24.44 -5.28 19.70
C PRO A 112 -23.06 -5.79 19.25
N TYR A 113 -22.60 -5.31 18.10
CA TYR A 113 -21.31 -5.67 17.50
C TYR A 113 -20.21 -4.70 17.92
N MET A 114 -19.07 -5.24 18.38
CA MET A 114 -17.99 -4.48 19.00
C MET A 114 -16.72 -4.38 18.15
N ALA A 115 -16.59 -5.22 17.11
CA ALA A 115 -15.47 -5.17 16.17
C ALA A 115 -15.91 -5.67 14.78
N PHE A 116 -15.32 -5.04 13.75
CA PHE A 116 -15.44 -5.43 12.35
C PHE A 116 -14.06 -5.46 11.70
N ALA A 117 -13.84 -6.39 10.78
CA ALA A 117 -12.61 -6.45 9.99
C ALA A 117 -12.90 -6.96 8.58
N VAL A 118 -12.42 -6.26 7.56
CA VAL A 118 -12.51 -6.69 6.15
C VAL A 118 -11.25 -7.46 5.78
N SER A 119 -11.41 -8.55 5.01
CA SER A 119 -10.32 -9.41 4.60
C SER A 119 -9.38 -8.74 3.61
N SER A 120 -8.18 -9.31 3.45
CA SER A 120 -7.16 -8.75 2.57
C SER A 120 -7.60 -8.73 1.10
N SER A 121 -8.39 -9.71 0.66
CA SER A 121 -9.01 -9.77 -0.67
C SER A 121 -10.22 -8.87 -0.82
N ARG A 122 -10.69 -8.27 0.28
CA ARG A 122 -11.89 -7.43 0.35
C ARG A 122 -13.19 -8.17 0.04
N ARG A 123 -13.19 -9.50 0.14
CA ARG A 123 -14.35 -10.36 -0.14
C ARG A 123 -15.11 -10.78 1.11
N LEU A 124 -14.45 -10.80 2.27
CA LEU A 124 -15.03 -11.28 3.51
C LEU A 124 -15.03 -10.17 4.57
N LEU A 125 -16.05 -10.17 5.40
CA LEU A 125 -16.22 -9.30 6.56
C LEU A 125 -16.38 -10.16 7.81
N ALA A 126 -15.52 -9.94 8.79
CA ALA A 126 -15.59 -10.54 10.11
C ALA A 126 -16.31 -9.59 11.07
N CYS A 127 -17.25 -10.13 11.84
CA CYS A 127 -18.08 -9.41 12.80
C CYS A 127 -17.99 -10.10 14.17
N LEU A 128 -17.68 -9.34 15.23
CA LEU A 128 -17.67 -9.85 16.60
C LEU A 128 -18.66 -9.09 17.48
N SER A 129 -19.55 -9.81 18.14
CA SER A 129 -20.51 -9.28 19.11
C SER A 129 -19.97 -9.25 20.54
N GLU A 130 -20.56 -8.40 21.39
CA GLU A 130 -20.27 -8.38 22.83
C GLU A 130 -20.67 -9.69 23.54
N ARG A 131 -21.55 -10.49 22.92
CA ARG A 131 -21.98 -11.80 23.42
C ARG A 131 -20.99 -12.91 23.10
N GLY A 132 -19.95 -12.64 22.33
CA GLY A 132 -19.00 -13.64 21.84
C GLY A 132 -19.48 -14.39 20.59
N VAL A 133 -20.59 -13.97 19.97
CA VAL A 133 -20.98 -14.47 18.65
C VAL A 133 -20.09 -13.83 17.60
N PHE A 134 -19.44 -14.67 16.82
CA PHE A 134 -18.58 -14.37 15.70
C PHE A 134 -19.30 -14.72 14.40
N LYS A 135 -19.32 -13.81 13.41
CA LYS A 135 -19.94 -14.04 12.09
C LYS A 135 -18.98 -13.66 10.97
N VAL A 136 -18.96 -14.45 9.90
CA VAL A 136 -18.31 -14.13 8.63
C VAL A 136 -19.39 -13.82 7.60
N LEU A 137 -19.28 -12.69 6.94
CA LEU A 137 -20.17 -12.26 5.86
C LEU A 137 -19.38 -12.14 4.55
N SER A 138 -20.05 -12.38 3.43
CA SER A 138 -19.57 -11.97 2.11
C SER A 138 -19.74 -10.46 1.96
N VAL A 139 -18.76 -9.76 1.39
CA VAL A 139 -18.82 -8.29 1.19
C VAL A 139 -19.74 -7.92 0.02
N GLU A 140 -19.92 -8.80 -0.95
CA GLU A 140 -20.70 -8.52 -2.17
C GLU A 140 -22.20 -8.36 -1.87
N ASP A 141 -22.75 -9.27 -1.08
CA ASP A 141 -24.17 -9.36 -0.77
C ASP A 141 -24.48 -9.17 0.73
N LEU A 142 -23.45 -9.12 1.59
CA LEU A 142 -23.58 -9.03 3.05
C LEU A 142 -24.34 -10.22 3.65
N CYS A 143 -24.35 -11.36 2.96
CA CYS A 143 -24.90 -12.61 3.47
C CYS A 143 -23.96 -13.26 4.48
N VAL A 144 -24.52 -13.83 5.54
CA VAL A 144 -23.77 -14.60 6.55
C VAL A 144 -23.33 -15.93 5.91
N LEU A 145 -22.01 -16.13 5.83
CA LEU A 145 -21.40 -17.36 5.34
C LEU A 145 -21.16 -18.36 6.46
N ASP A 146 -20.74 -17.85 7.63
CA ASP A 146 -20.42 -18.68 8.78
C ASP A 146 -20.68 -17.95 10.10
N ALA A 147 -20.89 -18.71 11.16
CA ALA A 147 -21.05 -18.20 12.51
C ALA A 147 -20.47 -19.17 13.55
N ALA A 148 -19.74 -18.63 14.51
CA ALA A 148 -19.19 -19.38 15.64
C ALA A 148 -19.48 -18.64 16.95
N SER A 149 -19.49 -19.36 18.07
CA SER A 149 -19.54 -18.75 19.40
C SER A 149 -18.19 -18.93 20.06
N ILE A 150 -17.56 -17.80 20.39
CA ILE A 150 -16.27 -17.76 21.07
C ILE A 150 -16.45 -17.26 22.51
N GLU A 151 -15.64 -17.75 23.44
CA GLU A 151 -15.65 -17.30 24.84
C GLU A 151 -14.97 -15.93 25.02
N CYS A 152 -15.16 -15.01 24.07
CA CYS A 152 -14.63 -13.66 24.12
C CYS A 152 -15.71 -12.68 24.56
N LYS A 153 -15.67 -12.29 25.84
CA LYS A 153 -16.59 -11.28 26.42
C LYS A 153 -15.97 -9.89 26.55
N LYS A 154 -14.70 -9.75 26.16
CA LYS A 154 -13.93 -8.50 26.28
C LYS A 154 -13.63 -7.94 24.90
N ARG A 155 -13.63 -6.61 24.81
CA ARG A 155 -13.31 -5.92 23.56
C ARG A 155 -11.86 -6.21 23.15
N PRO A 156 -11.62 -6.76 21.95
CA PRO A 156 -10.27 -6.93 21.44
C PRO A 156 -9.62 -5.57 21.20
N LYS A 157 -8.30 -5.51 21.39
CA LYS A 157 -7.48 -4.36 20.99
C LYS A 157 -7.39 -4.26 19.47
N GLN A 158 -7.26 -5.39 18.78
CA GLN A 158 -7.33 -5.50 17.33
C GLN A 158 -8.03 -6.80 16.94
N MET A 159 -8.81 -6.73 15.86
CA MET A 159 -9.31 -7.88 15.13
C MET A 159 -8.90 -7.69 13.67
N VAL A 160 -8.11 -8.62 13.13
CA VAL A 160 -7.65 -8.56 11.74
C VAL A 160 -7.75 -9.94 11.10
N TRP A 161 -7.77 -9.98 9.78
CA TRP A 161 -7.68 -11.23 9.04
C TRP A 161 -6.24 -11.72 8.94
N CYS A 162 -6.07 -13.03 9.03
CA CYS A 162 -4.85 -13.76 8.74
C CYS A 162 -5.05 -14.46 7.39
N GLY A 163 -4.60 -13.83 6.31
CA GLY A 163 -4.99 -14.19 4.95
C GLY A 163 -6.48 -13.95 4.73
N ASP A 164 -7.17 -14.91 4.11
CA ASP A 164 -8.63 -14.96 4.04
C ASP A 164 -9.20 -16.20 4.77
N ASP A 165 -8.33 -16.96 5.46
CA ASP A 165 -8.68 -18.23 6.09
C ASP A 165 -9.06 -18.09 7.56
N CYS A 166 -8.29 -17.30 8.30
CA CYS A 166 -8.34 -17.22 9.75
C CYS A 166 -8.45 -15.78 10.22
N ILE A 167 -8.82 -15.61 11.48
CA ILE A 167 -8.92 -14.33 12.15
C ILE A 167 -7.99 -14.30 13.34
N ALA A 168 -7.33 -13.16 13.50
CA ALA A 168 -6.41 -12.85 14.56
C ALA A 168 -7.06 -11.84 15.52
N LEU A 169 -7.30 -12.29 16.76
CA LEU A 169 -7.86 -11.50 17.85
C LEU A 169 -6.78 -11.19 18.89
N TYR A 170 -6.41 -9.92 19.01
CA TYR A 170 -5.47 -9.47 20.03
C TYR A 170 -6.22 -8.94 21.25
N LEU A 171 -6.00 -9.60 22.40
CA LEU A 171 -6.52 -9.24 23.70
C LEU A 171 -5.39 -8.82 24.63
N ALA A 172 -5.64 -7.79 25.42
CA ALA A 172 -4.73 -7.37 26.48
C ALA A 172 -5.53 -7.33 27.79
N ASN A 173 -5.12 -8.13 28.76
CA ASN A 173 -5.78 -8.26 30.06
C ASN A 173 -4.82 -7.94 31.20
N ARG A 174 -5.31 -7.25 32.24
CA ARG A 174 -4.57 -7.16 33.51
C ARG A 174 -4.71 -8.48 34.27
N THR A 175 -3.59 -9.01 34.73
CA THR A 175 -3.52 -10.19 35.59
C THR A 175 -3.76 -9.82 37.05
N PRO A 176 -4.02 -10.79 37.94
CA PRO A 176 -4.11 -10.55 39.39
C PRO A 176 -2.82 -9.95 39.98
N SER A 177 -1.67 -10.16 39.36
CA SER A 177 -0.38 -9.59 39.76
C SER A 177 -0.12 -8.18 39.21
N GLU A 178 -1.17 -7.48 38.76
CA GLU A 178 -1.14 -6.15 38.11
C GLU A 178 -0.29 -6.05 36.83
N SER A 179 0.24 -7.16 36.32
CA SER A 179 0.95 -7.19 35.05
C SER A 179 -0.04 -7.23 33.87
N MET A 180 0.38 -6.69 32.72
CA MET A 180 -0.41 -6.76 31.49
C MET A 180 -0.05 -8.04 30.74
N GLN A 181 -1.03 -8.91 30.52
CA GLN A 181 -0.88 -10.09 29.68
C GLN A 181 -1.40 -9.79 28.28
N HIS A 182 -0.58 -10.06 27.28
CA HIS A 182 -0.92 -9.89 25.87
C HIS A 182 -1.11 -11.28 25.25
N VAL A 183 -2.29 -11.53 24.68
CA VAL A 183 -2.62 -12.82 24.06
C VAL A 183 -3.20 -12.58 22.68
N LEU A 184 -2.65 -13.26 21.69
CA LEU A 184 -3.16 -13.34 20.34
C LEU A 184 -3.85 -14.68 20.15
N PHE A 185 -5.12 -14.66 19.77
CA PHE A 185 -5.84 -15.86 19.34
C PHE A 185 -5.92 -15.86 17.82
N VAL A 186 -5.46 -16.93 17.19
CA VAL A 186 -5.63 -17.14 15.75
C VAL A 186 -6.54 -18.35 15.57
N GLY A 187 -7.65 -18.17 14.87
CA GLY A 187 -8.62 -19.23 14.68
C GLY A 187 -9.56 -18.94 13.54
N GLY A 188 -10.35 -19.95 13.19
CA GLY A 188 -11.28 -19.89 12.08
C GLY A 188 -12.69 -20.32 12.48
N PRO A 189 -13.61 -20.34 11.51
CA PRO A 189 -14.84 -21.08 11.67
C PRO A 189 -14.52 -22.55 12.00
N GLN A 190 -15.36 -23.21 12.81
CA GLN A 190 -15.12 -24.48 13.57
C GLN A 190 -14.65 -24.32 15.02
N ASN A 191 -14.38 -23.10 15.48
CA ASN A 191 -14.07 -22.80 16.89
C ASN A 191 -12.73 -23.36 17.41
N ASP A 192 -11.79 -23.65 16.51
CA ASP A 192 -10.41 -23.98 16.85
C ASP A 192 -9.57 -22.70 16.91
N TRP A 193 -9.23 -22.28 18.12
CA TRP A 193 -8.45 -21.06 18.38
C TRP A 193 -7.14 -21.39 19.07
N ILE A 194 -6.03 -20.97 18.45
CA ILE A 194 -4.68 -21.18 18.95
C ILE A 194 -4.23 -19.92 19.70
N PRO A 195 -3.90 -20.01 21.00
CA PRO A 195 -3.38 -18.87 21.77
C PRO A 195 -1.87 -18.73 21.64
N TYR A 196 -1.40 -17.52 21.36
CA TYR A 196 0.00 -17.09 21.41
C TYR A 196 0.18 -16.02 22.48
N GLN A 197 1.11 -16.25 23.41
CA GLN A 197 1.35 -15.36 24.54
C GLN A 197 2.53 -14.42 24.28
N TYR A 198 2.38 -13.18 24.73
CA TYR A 198 3.36 -12.12 24.55
C TYR A 198 3.58 -11.36 25.86
N ASP A 199 4.85 -11.04 26.14
CA ASP A 199 5.24 -10.23 27.30
C ASP A 199 5.15 -8.72 27.02
N THR A 200 5.10 -8.33 25.74
CA THR A 200 5.06 -6.94 25.30
C THR A 200 3.84 -6.68 24.42
N PRO A 201 3.36 -5.43 24.32
CA PRO A 201 2.30 -5.07 23.39
C PRO A 201 2.68 -5.39 21.95
N ILE A 202 1.74 -5.94 21.21
CA ILE A 202 1.87 -6.24 19.79
C ILE A 202 0.94 -5.37 18.94
N HIS A 203 1.29 -5.22 17.67
CA HIS A 203 0.42 -4.65 16.65
C HIS A 203 0.24 -5.63 15.50
N LEU A 204 -1.02 -5.86 15.11
CA LEU A 204 -1.36 -6.78 14.03
C LEU A 204 -1.53 -6.04 12.71
N VAL A 205 -0.96 -6.60 11.64
CA VAL A 205 -1.14 -6.15 10.26
C VAL A 205 -1.64 -7.32 9.42
N SER A 206 -2.81 -7.17 8.81
CA SER A 206 -3.36 -8.16 7.89
C SER A 206 -2.56 -8.16 6.58
N GLU A 207 -2.18 -9.35 6.12
CA GLU A 207 -1.49 -9.58 4.85
C GLU A 207 -2.31 -10.53 3.97
N CYS A 208 -1.93 -10.67 2.69
CA CYS A 208 -2.69 -11.50 1.74
C CYS A 208 -2.70 -13.00 2.03
N ASP A 209 -1.67 -13.46 2.72
CA ASP A 209 -1.34 -14.85 2.99
C ASP A 209 -1.20 -15.14 4.49
N GLY A 210 -1.47 -14.15 5.35
CA GLY A 210 -1.33 -14.32 6.79
C GLY A 210 -1.53 -13.04 7.58
N CYS A 211 -0.94 -13.00 8.77
CA CYS A 211 -0.94 -11.86 9.68
C CYS A 211 0.48 -11.60 10.17
N ARG A 212 0.95 -10.37 9.99
CA ARG A 212 2.23 -9.90 10.50
C ARG A 212 2.03 -9.31 11.90
N ILE A 213 2.87 -9.73 12.84
CA ILE A 213 2.80 -9.37 14.25
C ILE A 213 4.03 -8.52 14.56
N LEU A 214 3.81 -7.24 14.80
CA LEU A 214 4.85 -6.28 15.16
C LEU A 214 4.97 -6.25 16.68
N GLY A 215 5.99 -6.90 17.23
CA GLY A 215 6.36 -6.78 18.63
C GLY A 215 7.37 -5.64 18.85
N THR A 216 7.77 -5.44 20.12
CA THR A 216 8.75 -4.40 20.47
C THR A 216 10.17 -4.69 19.91
N HIS A 217 10.54 -5.96 19.79
CA HIS A 217 11.90 -6.38 19.43
C HIS A 217 11.98 -7.32 18.23
N LYS A 218 10.86 -7.88 17.79
CA LYS A 218 10.81 -8.83 16.68
C LYS A 218 9.52 -8.64 15.88
N VAL A 219 9.60 -8.99 14.60
CA VAL A 219 8.45 -9.13 13.71
C VAL A 219 8.25 -10.60 13.46
N GLU A 220 7.04 -11.09 13.70
CA GLU A 220 6.64 -12.46 13.43
C GLU A 220 5.59 -12.49 12.33
N PHE A 221 5.45 -13.64 11.68
CA PHE A 221 4.46 -13.88 10.65
C PHE A 221 3.75 -15.18 10.96
N VAL A 222 2.42 -15.13 11.03
CA VAL A 222 1.56 -16.30 11.21
C VAL A 222 0.73 -16.44 9.95
N GLN A 223 0.68 -17.65 9.41
CA GLN A 223 -0.15 -18.01 8.26
C GLN A 223 -0.79 -19.38 8.51
N ARG A 224 -1.91 -19.64 7.83
CA ARG A 224 -2.38 -21.01 7.67
C ARG A 224 -1.33 -21.80 6.89
N VAL A 225 -1.09 -23.06 7.27
CA VAL A 225 -0.18 -23.92 6.51
C VAL A 225 -0.76 -24.09 5.09
N PRO A 226 -0.01 -23.75 4.03
CA PRO A 226 -0.50 -23.88 2.67
C PRO A 226 -0.74 -25.34 2.29
N GLN A 227 -1.79 -25.61 1.50
CA GLN A 227 -2.15 -26.97 1.09
C GLN A 227 -1.01 -27.69 0.34
N SER A 228 -0.21 -26.97 -0.45
CA SER A 228 0.94 -27.54 -1.15
C SER A 228 2.04 -28.02 -0.20
N ILE A 229 2.22 -27.34 0.94
CA ILE A 229 3.13 -27.76 2.00
C ILE A 229 2.56 -28.99 2.73
N GLU A 230 1.27 -28.98 3.07
CA GLU A 230 0.60 -30.13 3.70
C GLU A 230 0.69 -31.38 2.81
N ALA A 231 0.47 -31.24 1.50
CA ALA A 231 0.54 -32.35 0.54
C ALA A 231 1.93 -32.99 0.45
N ILE A 232 2.99 -32.29 0.85
CA ILE A 232 4.37 -32.79 0.79
C ILE A 232 4.85 -33.30 2.15
N TYR A 233 4.59 -32.55 3.23
CA TYR A 233 5.24 -32.76 4.52
C TYR A 233 4.35 -33.36 5.60
N THR A 234 3.06 -33.61 5.32
CA THR A 234 2.20 -34.34 6.26
C THR A 234 2.78 -35.73 6.53
N ILE A 235 2.90 -36.09 7.81
CA ILE A 235 3.50 -37.35 8.22
C ILE A 235 2.64 -38.52 7.73
N GLY A 236 3.29 -39.47 7.05
CA GLY A 236 2.62 -40.64 6.49
C GLY A 236 1.81 -40.34 5.22
N ASN A 237 1.97 -39.15 4.64
CA ASN A 237 1.30 -38.81 3.40
C ASN A 237 1.90 -39.59 2.22
N CYS A 238 1.04 -40.06 1.32
CA CYS A 238 1.41 -40.72 0.07
C CYS A 238 0.88 -39.97 -1.15
N ASP A 239 0.52 -38.69 -0.98
CA ASP A 239 0.09 -37.83 -2.07
C ASP A 239 1.17 -37.74 -3.17
N PRO A 240 0.77 -37.52 -4.44
CA PRO A 240 1.69 -37.42 -5.57
C PRO A 240 2.93 -36.53 -5.37
N PRO A 241 2.83 -35.30 -4.83
CA PRO A 241 4.00 -34.44 -4.61
C PRO A 241 4.95 -34.97 -3.50
N ALA A 242 4.43 -35.57 -2.42
CA ALA A 242 5.28 -36.23 -1.42
C ALA A 242 6.05 -37.41 -2.03
N MET A 243 5.37 -38.23 -2.84
CA MET A 243 5.98 -39.36 -3.54
C MET A 243 7.02 -38.92 -4.57
N LEU A 244 6.83 -37.76 -5.22
CA LEU A 244 7.81 -37.16 -6.11
C LEU A 244 9.08 -36.73 -5.36
N CYS A 245 8.94 -36.04 -4.22
CA CYS A 245 10.06 -35.68 -3.36
C CYS A 245 10.81 -36.93 -2.86
N PHE A 246 10.08 -37.96 -2.43
CA PHE A 246 10.66 -39.23 -2.02
C PHE A 246 11.40 -39.96 -3.17
N ALA A 247 10.85 -39.91 -4.39
CA ALA A 247 11.50 -40.47 -5.57
C ALA A 247 12.82 -39.76 -5.89
N LEU A 248 12.86 -38.43 -5.75
CA LEU A 248 14.10 -37.65 -5.89
C LEU A 248 15.12 -38.06 -4.82
N GLU A 249 14.72 -38.16 -3.55
CA GLU A 249 15.63 -38.55 -2.47
C GLU A 249 16.23 -39.95 -2.70
N ARG A 250 15.42 -40.90 -3.18
CA ARG A 250 15.90 -42.24 -3.57
C ARG A 250 16.89 -42.17 -4.74
N TYR A 251 16.57 -41.36 -5.75
CA TYR A 251 17.43 -41.16 -6.91
C TYR A 251 18.79 -40.56 -6.53
N GLU A 252 18.83 -39.54 -5.66
CA GLU A 252 20.05 -38.92 -5.17
C GLU A 252 20.92 -39.89 -4.34
N LYS A 253 20.29 -40.86 -3.66
CA LYS A 253 20.98 -41.97 -2.96
C LYS A 253 21.47 -43.09 -3.89
N GLY A 254 21.23 -43.00 -5.19
CA GLY A 254 21.62 -44.02 -6.17
C GLY A 254 20.73 -45.26 -6.16
N ASP A 255 19.51 -45.17 -5.63
CA ASP A 255 18.57 -46.28 -5.65
C ASP A 255 18.03 -46.52 -7.07
N VAL A 256 18.32 -47.70 -7.62
CA VAL A 256 17.88 -48.13 -8.95
C VAL A 256 16.36 -48.23 -9.08
N CYS A 257 15.65 -48.39 -7.97
CA CYS A 257 14.19 -48.50 -7.92
C CYS A 257 13.49 -47.14 -7.72
N ALA A 258 14.20 -46.00 -7.75
CA ALA A 258 13.59 -44.68 -7.61
C ALA A 258 12.46 -44.42 -8.63
N GLN A 259 12.56 -44.97 -9.84
CA GLN A 259 11.54 -44.86 -10.88
C GLN A 259 10.23 -45.58 -10.54
N GLU A 260 10.24 -46.58 -9.65
CA GLU A 260 9.02 -47.29 -9.24
C GLU A 260 8.05 -46.34 -8.51
N SER A 261 8.57 -45.47 -7.65
CA SER A 261 7.78 -44.43 -6.97
C SER A 261 7.10 -43.49 -7.96
N LEU A 262 7.78 -43.13 -9.06
CA LEU A 262 7.22 -42.26 -10.11
C LEU A 262 6.12 -42.94 -10.92
N ARG A 263 6.21 -44.26 -11.12
CA ARG A 263 5.17 -45.01 -11.86
C ARG A 263 3.83 -45.00 -11.14
N LEU A 264 3.84 -44.96 -9.80
CA LEU A 264 2.63 -44.91 -8.98
C LEU A 264 1.84 -43.60 -9.15
N ILE A 265 2.54 -42.51 -9.50
CA ILE A 265 1.98 -41.15 -9.58
C ILE A 265 1.95 -40.62 -11.01
N LYS A 266 2.08 -41.50 -12.02
CA LYS A 266 2.27 -41.11 -13.41
C LYS A 266 1.17 -40.17 -13.93
N ASP A 267 -0.07 -40.46 -13.57
CA ASP A 267 -1.24 -39.71 -14.05
C ASP A 267 -1.34 -38.32 -13.39
N ASP A 268 -0.88 -38.19 -12.14
CA ASP A 268 -0.92 -36.96 -11.36
C ASP A 268 0.44 -36.22 -11.32
N LEU A 269 1.44 -36.70 -12.08
CA LEU A 269 2.81 -36.19 -12.00
C LEU A 269 2.90 -34.71 -12.40
N ALA A 270 2.10 -34.27 -13.36
CA ALA A 270 2.08 -32.88 -13.80
C ALA A 270 1.60 -31.94 -12.68
N GLU A 271 0.56 -32.36 -11.95
CA GLU A 271 0.06 -31.64 -10.78
C GLU A 271 1.08 -31.68 -9.64
N ALA A 272 1.68 -32.85 -9.36
CA ALA A 272 2.73 -33.00 -8.35
C ALA A 272 3.92 -32.04 -8.58
N VAL A 273 4.38 -31.92 -9.83
CA VAL A 273 5.42 -30.96 -10.23
C VAL A 273 4.97 -29.53 -9.94
N GLY A 274 3.72 -29.18 -10.30
CA GLY A 274 3.14 -27.87 -10.00
C GLY A 274 3.07 -27.58 -8.50
N THR A 275 2.69 -28.57 -7.69
CA THR A 275 2.57 -28.47 -6.24
C THR A 275 3.94 -28.32 -5.57
N CYS A 276 5.00 -28.98 -6.05
CA CYS A 276 6.37 -28.72 -5.58
C CYS A 276 6.84 -27.29 -5.88
N VAL A 277 6.50 -26.75 -7.07
CA VAL A 277 6.81 -25.34 -7.42
C VAL A 277 6.05 -24.37 -6.53
N ASP A 278 4.77 -24.66 -6.27
CA ASP A 278 3.91 -23.87 -5.38
C ASP A 278 4.41 -23.89 -3.93
N ALA A 279 4.68 -25.08 -3.38
CA ALA A 279 5.25 -25.29 -2.06
C ALA A 279 6.54 -24.49 -1.85
N ALA A 280 7.41 -24.45 -2.86
CA ALA A 280 8.66 -23.70 -2.78
C ALA A 280 8.45 -22.20 -2.50
N GLN A 281 7.32 -21.62 -2.93
CA GLN A 281 6.98 -20.20 -2.73
C GLN A 281 6.69 -19.83 -1.27
N HIS A 282 6.31 -20.81 -0.46
CA HIS A 282 5.93 -20.64 0.94
C HIS A 282 7.07 -20.89 1.91
N GLU A 283 8.19 -21.43 1.42
CA GLU A 283 9.37 -21.75 2.21
C GLU A 283 10.39 -20.62 2.25
N HIS A 284 11.20 -20.59 3.29
CA HIS A 284 12.21 -19.54 3.51
C HIS A 284 13.64 -20.07 3.61
N GLU A 285 13.80 -21.35 3.96
CA GLU A 285 15.10 -22.00 4.05
C GLU A 285 15.62 -22.32 2.64
N PRO A 286 16.77 -21.78 2.21
CA PRO A 286 17.26 -21.95 0.84
C PRO A 286 17.41 -23.40 0.41
N ASP A 287 17.76 -24.31 1.32
CA ASP A 287 17.98 -25.71 0.98
C ASP A 287 16.65 -26.48 0.80
N VAL A 288 15.61 -26.14 1.58
CA VAL A 288 14.26 -26.66 1.38
C VAL A 288 13.70 -26.18 0.03
N VAL A 289 13.82 -24.88 -0.26
CA VAL A 289 13.39 -24.30 -1.53
C VAL A 289 14.10 -24.97 -2.72
N LYS A 290 15.42 -25.18 -2.64
CA LYS A 290 16.17 -25.90 -3.69
C LYS A 290 15.69 -27.33 -3.86
N SER A 291 15.46 -28.05 -2.75
CA SER A 291 14.99 -29.44 -2.78
C SER A 291 13.63 -29.54 -3.50
N LEU A 292 12.68 -28.68 -3.17
CA LEU A 292 11.36 -28.62 -3.81
C LEU A 292 11.46 -28.28 -5.31
N LEU A 293 12.28 -27.29 -5.67
CA LEU A 293 12.49 -26.94 -7.07
C LEU A 293 13.22 -28.05 -7.85
N ASN A 294 14.16 -28.76 -7.22
CA ASN A 294 14.82 -29.91 -7.80
C ASN A 294 13.84 -31.06 -8.01
N ALA A 295 12.91 -31.29 -7.08
CA ALA A 295 11.85 -32.30 -7.22
C ALA A 295 10.94 -31.98 -8.42
N ALA A 296 10.56 -30.72 -8.57
CA ALA A 296 9.80 -30.26 -9.74
C ALA A 296 10.58 -30.46 -11.06
N VAL A 297 11.86 -30.08 -11.08
CA VAL A 297 12.73 -30.27 -12.26
C VAL A 297 12.90 -31.75 -12.57
N PHE A 298 13.11 -32.59 -11.56
CA PHE A 298 13.23 -34.04 -11.69
C PHE A 298 11.96 -34.65 -12.29
N GLY A 299 10.79 -34.38 -11.71
CA GLY A 299 9.50 -34.87 -12.20
C GLY A 299 9.19 -34.45 -13.63
N ARG A 300 9.57 -33.22 -14.00
CA ARG A 300 9.37 -32.70 -15.37
C ARG A 300 10.02 -33.55 -16.46
N HIS A 301 11.12 -34.26 -16.18
CA HIS A 301 11.79 -35.12 -17.17
C HIS A 301 10.96 -36.34 -17.59
N PHE A 302 9.95 -36.72 -16.79
CA PHE A 302 9.11 -37.88 -17.03
C PHE A 302 7.72 -37.53 -17.58
N LEU A 303 7.44 -36.23 -17.78
CA LEU A 303 6.21 -35.76 -18.40
C LEU A 303 6.26 -35.98 -19.92
N SER A 304 5.12 -36.37 -20.51
CA SER A 304 5.00 -36.53 -21.96
C SER A 304 4.90 -35.20 -22.69
N GLU A 305 4.31 -34.19 -22.03
CA GLU A 305 4.22 -32.82 -22.52
C GLU A 305 5.02 -31.89 -21.59
N ALA A 306 5.81 -30.99 -22.18
CA ALA A 306 6.60 -30.05 -21.41
C ALA A 306 5.67 -28.97 -20.82
N PRO A 307 5.65 -28.76 -19.50
CA PRO A 307 4.89 -27.68 -18.90
C PRO A 307 5.49 -26.33 -19.30
N ASP A 308 4.65 -25.28 -19.29
CA ASP A 308 5.08 -23.92 -19.59
C ASP A 308 6.25 -23.51 -18.65
N PRO A 309 7.44 -23.19 -19.20
CA PRO A 309 8.58 -22.79 -18.38
C PRO A 309 8.38 -21.43 -17.71
N ALA A 310 7.45 -20.58 -18.18
CA ALA A 310 7.28 -19.23 -17.66
C ALA A 310 6.96 -19.23 -16.17
N ARG A 311 5.98 -20.04 -15.72
CA ARG A 311 5.60 -20.13 -14.29
C ARG A 311 6.79 -20.54 -13.40
N PHE A 312 7.60 -21.50 -13.84
CA PHE A 312 8.78 -21.94 -13.09
C PHE A 312 9.85 -20.85 -13.01
N VAL A 313 10.11 -20.16 -14.13
CA VAL A 313 11.09 -19.06 -14.20
C VAL A 313 10.64 -17.87 -13.35
N ASP A 314 9.36 -17.50 -13.40
CA ASP A 314 8.82 -16.41 -12.59
C ASP A 314 8.82 -16.76 -11.10
N THR A 315 8.53 -18.01 -10.73
CA THR A 315 8.67 -18.49 -9.34
C THR A 315 10.11 -18.36 -8.85
N CYS A 316 11.08 -18.84 -9.62
CA CYS A 316 12.51 -18.68 -9.30
C CYS A 316 12.92 -17.20 -9.18
N ARG A 317 12.38 -16.35 -10.06
CA ARG A 317 12.62 -14.90 -10.03
C ARG A 317 12.11 -14.27 -8.73
N ASN A 318 10.86 -14.57 -8.36
CA ASN A 318 10.21 -14.05 -7.15
C ASN A 318 10.91 -14.54 -5.89
N LEU A 319 11.24 -15.84 -5.82
CA LEU A 319 11.98 -16.42 -4.70
C LEU A 319 13.35 -15.76 -4.49
N ARG A 320 14.08 -15.49 -5.59
CA ARG A 320 15.35 -14.78 -5.52
C ARG A 320 15.17 -13.37 -4.97
N ILE A 321 14.17 -12.64 -5.43
CA ILE A 321 13.87 -11.28 -4.94
C ILE A 321 13.56 -11.34 -3.43
N CYS A 322 12.61 -12.17 -3.01
CA CYS A 322 12.21 -12.28 -1.61
C CYS A 322 13.38 -12.73 -0.71
N GLY A 323 14.18 -13.69 -1.17
CA GLY A 323 15.34 -14.19 -0.45
C GLY A 323 16.41 -13.12 -0.21
N GLU A 324 16.75 -12.33 -1.24
CA GLU A 324 17.76 -11.26 -1.10
C GLU A 324 17.25 -10.08 -0.26
N LEU A 325 15.97 -9.71 -0.41
CA LEU A 325 15.36 -8.62 0.36
C LEU A 325 15.26 -8.91 1.86
N ARG A 326 15.15 -10.19 2.24
CA ARG A 326 15.10 -10.61 3.64
C ARG A 326 16.45 -10.48 4.35
N ARG A 327 17.56 -10.45 3.61
CA ARG A 327 18.91 -10.40 4.19
C ARG A 327 19.24 -9.00 4.73
N PRO A 328 20.04 -8.91 5.80
CA PRO A 328 20.62 -7.64 6.22
C PRO A 328 21.49 -7.04 5.10
N PRO A 329 21.50 -5.71 4.92
CA PRO A 329 20.84 -4.67 5.72
C PRO A 329 19.45 -4.26 5.18
N ILE A 330 18.85 -5.04 4.27
CA ILE A 330 17.58 -4.67 3.62
C ILE A 330 16.41 -5.03 4.54
N ASP A 331 16.40 -6.20 5.16
CA ASP A 331 15.43 -6.56 6.21
C ASP A 331 13.96 -6.28 5.80
N ILE A 332 13.58 -6.68 4.58
CA ILE A 332 12.19 -6.67 4.10
C ILE A 332 11.71 -8.12 4.00
N PRO A 333 10.97 -8.63 5.02
CA PRO A 333 10.49 -10.00 5.03
C PRO A 333 9.22 -10.14 4.17
N LEU A 334 9.40 -10.12 2.84
CA LEU A 334 8.33 -10.27 1.85
C LEU A 334 8.14 -11.75 1.47
N THR A 335 6.90 -12.19 1.33
CA THR A 335 6.56 -13.50 0.74
C THR A 335 6.30 -13.37 -0.75
N VAL A 336 6.29 -14.47 -1.50
CA VAL A 336 5.99 -14.44 -2.94
C VAL A 336 4.55 -13.92 -3.20
N PRO A 337 3.49 -14.37 -2.49
CA PRO A 337 2.15 -13.82 -2.66
C PRO A 337 2.06 -12.31 -2.38
N GLN A 338 2.80 -11.81 -1.39
CA GLN A 338 2.86 -10.38 -1.10
C GLN A 338 3.60 -9.60 -2.19
N LEU A 339 4.66 -10.17 -2.78
CA LEU A 339 5.38 -9.56 -3.89
C LEU A 339 4.50 -9.45 -5.14
N GLU A 340 3.73 -10.49 -5.45
CA GLU A 340 2.82 -10.52 -6.59
C GLU A 340 1.71 -9.47 -6.43
N ARG A 341 1.12 -9.36 -5.23
CA ARG A 341 0.10 -8.34 -4.93
C ARG A 341 0.68 -6.91 -4.94
N LEU A 342 1.91 -6.73 -4.45
CA LEU A 342 2.59 -5.43 -4.43
C LEU A 342 3.04 -4.98 -5.83
N GLY A 343 3.46 -5.95 -6.65
CA GLY A 343 4.12 -5.74 -7.93
C GLY A 343 5.53 -5.15 -7.79
N ILE A 344 6.31 -5.30 -8.86
CA ILE A 344 7.68 -4.75 -8.93
C ILE A 344 7.67 -3.22 -8.75
N GLY A 345 6.67 -2.54 -9.33
CA GLY A 345 6.51 -1.09 -9.19
C GLY A 345 6.36 -0.64 -7.72
N GLY A 346 5.54 -1.34 -6.93
CA GLY A 346 5.38 -1.06 -5.51
C GLY A 346 6.64 -1.36 -4.71
N LEU A 347 7.33 -2.46 -5.04
CA LEU A 347 8.59 -2.84 -4.40
C LEU A 347 9.69 -1.80 -4.64
N VAL A 348 9.90 -1.36 -5.89
CA VAL A 348 10.96 -0.37 -6.19
C VAL A 348 10.68 0.98 -5.55
N THR A 349 9.40 1.37 -5.42
CA THR A 349 9.01 2.55 -4.66
C THR A 349 9.35 2.41 -3.18
N ARG A 350 9.06 1.27 -2.54
CA ARG A 350 9.44 1.01 -1.13
C ARG A 350 10.95 1.03 -0.92
N LEU A 351 11.71 0.42 -1.84
CA LEU A 351 13.19 0.46 -1.79
C LEU A 351 13.73 1.88 -1.94
N ALA A 352 13.17 2.67 -2.86
CA ALA A 352 13.54 4.08 -3.03
C ALA A 352 13.24 4.91 -1.78
N GLN A 353 12.09 4.70 -1.13
CA GLN A 353 11.72 5.36 0.13
C GLN A 353 12.65 4.99 1.30
N ARG A 354 13.24 3.79 1.27
CA ARG A 354 14.30 3.36 2.20
C ARG A 354 15.72 3.77 1.75
N GLN A 355 15.83 4.66 0.76
CA GLN A 355 17.10 5.16 0.23
C GLN A 355 17.98 4.09 -0.45
N HIS A 356 17.42 2.93 -0.81
CA HIS A 356 18.11 1.88 -1.56
C HIS A 356 17.95 2.08 -3.08
N HIS A 357 18.16 3.30 -3.59
CA HIS A 357 17.90 3.63 -5.00
C HIS A 357 18.74 2.81 -5.97
N PHE A 358 20.01 2.53 -5.64
CA PHE A 358 20.87 1.72 -6.51
C PHE A 358 20.32 0.31 -6.69
N LEU A 359 19.93 -0.35 -5.59
CA LEU A 359 19.32 -1.68 -5.64
C LEU A 359 18.01 -1.66 -6.44
N ALA A 360 17.16 -0.64 -6.23
CA ALA A 360 15.92 -0.49 -6.95
C ALA A 360 16.14 -0.33 -8.46
N VAL A 361 17.13 0.46 -8.91
CA VAL A 361 17.48 0.59 -10.33
C VAL A 361 18.01 -0.73 -10.90
N ARG A 362 18.86 -1.46 -10.16
CA ARG A 362 19.36 -2.78 -10.61
C ARG A 362 18.26 -3.81 -10.73
N LEU A 363 17.30 -3.78 -9.81
CA LEU A 363 16.11 -4.63 -9.89
C LEU A 363 15.26 -4.28 -11.12
N CYS A 364 15.01 -2.99 -11.37
CA CYS A 364 14.34 -2.53 -12.58
C CYS A 364 15.03 -3.03 -13.86
N GLU A 365 16.36 -2.88 -13.95
CA GLU A 365 17.14 -3.33 -15.10
C GLU A 365 17.08 -4.85 -15.29
N TRP A 366 17.14 -5.62 -14.20
CA TRP A 366 17.10 -7.08 -14.26
C TRP A 366 15.72 -7.64 -14.65
N VAL A 367 14.64 -7.03 -14.18
CA VAL A 367 13.26 -7.46 -14.49
C VAL A 367 12.73 -6.83 -15.78
N GLY A 368 13.35 -5.74 -16.27
CA GLY A 368 12.85 -4.96 -17.39
C GLY A 368 11.74 -3.97 -17.00
N HIS A 369 11.71 -3.51 -15.76
CA HIS A 369 10.75 -2.50 -15.28
C HIS A 369 11.28 -1.07 -15.50
N PRO A 370 10.43 -0.08 -15.79
CA PRO A 370 10.85 1.32 -15.87
C PRO A 370 11.53 1.81 -14.58
N ARG A 371 12.60 2.58 -14.74
CA ARG A 371 13.40 3.15 -13.63
C ARG A 371 13.12 4.63 -13.35
N ASP A 372 12.22 5.23 -14.13
CA ASP A 372 11.80 6.63 -14.06
C ASP A 372 11.40 7.05 -12.65
N ARG A 373 10.50 6.28 -12.00
CA ARG A 373 10.02 6.58 -10.65
C ARG A 373 11.15 6.57 -9.60
N VAL A 374 12.09 5.65 -9.73
CA VAL A 374 13.22 5.52 -8.80
C VAL A 374 14.19 6.69 -8.98
N LEU A 375 14.49 7.06 -10.22
CA LEU A 375 15.37 8.18 -10.55
C LEU A 375 14.76 9.52 -10.14
N LEU A 376 13.46 9.71 -10.33
CA LEU A 376 12.73 10.88 -9.85
C LEU A 376 12.82 11.00 -8.33
N HIS A 377 12.51 9.92 -7.60
CA HIS A 377 12.62 9.90 -6.14
C HIS A 377 14.05 10.20 -5.68
N TRP A 378 15.06 9.58 -6.31
CA TRP A 378 16.47 9.86 -6.03
C TRP A 378 16.84 11.34 -6.25
N ALA A 379 16.40 11.95 -7.36
CA ALA A 379 16.71 13.34 -7.67
C ALA A 379 16.12 14.29 -6.62
N CYS A 380 14.86 14.07 -6.23
CA CYS A 380 14.21 14.84 -5.18
C CYS A 380 14.95 14.70 -3.84
N GLU A 381 15.30 13.48 -3.43
CA GLU A 381 16.04 13.23 -2.19
C GLU A 381 17.45 13.85 -2.21
N LYS A 382 18.14 13.79 -3.36
CA LYS A 382 19.46 14.41 -3.52
C LYS A 382 19.42 15.92 -3.35
N ILE A 383 18.39 16.59 -3.88
CA ILE A 383 18.20 18.02 -3.72
C ILE A 383 17.87 18.39 -2.27
N ARG A 384 16.98 17.63 -1.61
CA ARG A 384 16.67 17.82 -0.19
C ARG A 384 17.90 17.65 0.70
N ALA A 385 18.71 16.62 0.45
CA ALA A 385 19.95 16.36 1.18
C ALA A 385 21.03 17.42 0.92
N ALA A 386 20.99 18.12 -0.21
CA ALA A 386 21.93 19.18 -0.53
C ALA A 386 21.67 20.50 0.23
N ARG A 387 20.59 20.58 1.01
CA ARG A 387 20.30 21.74 1.87
C ARG A 387 21.43 21.92 2.90
N GLY A 388 22.14 23.06 2.83
CA GLY A 388 23.29 23.35 3.70
C GLY A 388 24.62 22.70 3.28
N SER A 389 24.65 22.01 2.12
CA SER A 389 25.89 21.50 1.53
C SER A 389 26.57 22.56 0.63
N PRO A 390 27.89 22.48 0.39
CA PRO A 390 28.61 23.39 -0.50
C PRO A 390 28.37 23.11 -2.00
N SER A 391 27.48 22.17 -2.36
CA SER A 391 27.19 21.84 -3.75
C SER A 391 26.46 23.00 -4.45
N THR A 392 27.01 23.44 -5.57
CA THR A 392 26.41 24.51 -6.39
C THR A 392 25.18 24.00 -7.13
N ASP A 393 24.30 24.91 -7.53
CA ASP A 393 23.08 24.57 -8.27
C ASP A 393 23.43 23.95 -9.64
N GLU A 394 24.50 24.41 -10.29
CA GLU A 394 24.98 23.86 -11.57
C GLU A 394 25.43 22.41 -11.40
N GLN A 395 26.18 22.10 -10.33
CA GLN A 395 26.63 20.73 -10.05
C GLN A 395 25.46 19.78 -9.78
N LEU A 396 24.43 20.25 -9.06
CA LEU A 396 23.23 19.47 -8.80
C LEU A 396 22.42 19.24 -10.09
N CYS A 397 22.24 20.30 -10.88
CA CYS A 397 21.56 20.22 -12.17
C CYS A 397 22.26 19.23 -13.11
N GLU A 398 23.58 19.35 -13.28
CA GLU A 398 24.36 18.43 -14.11
C GLU A 398 24.27 16.99 -13.62
N ALA A 399 24.33 16.76 -12.30
CA ALA A 399 24.22 15.42 -11.74
C ALA A 399 22.84 14.78 -11.98
N VAL A 400 21.76 15.57 -11.93
CA VAL A 400 20.40 15.10 -12.24
C VAL A 400 20.29 14.79 -13.73
N LEU A 401 20.70 15.72 -14.59
CA LEU A 401 20.68 15.56 -16.05
C LEU A 401 21.49 14.32 -16.47
N ALA A 402 22.69 14.15 -15.92
CA ALA A 402 23.56 13.02 -16.23
C ALA A 402 22.91 11.66 -15.91
N LYS A 403 22.08 11.58 -14.85
CA LYS A 403 21.35 10.36 -14.50
C LYS A 403 20.08 10.15 -15.32
N PHE A 404 19.44 11.23 -15.78
CA PHE A 404 18.23 11.15 -16.59
C PHE A 404 18.55 10.89 -18.08
N ARG A 405 19.80 11.14 -18.52
CA ARG A 405 20.27 10.79 -19.86
C ARG A 405 19.96 9.34 -20.21
N GLY A 406 19.35 9.13 -21.37
CA GLY A 406 18.98 7.81 -21.89
C GLY A 406 17.68 7.22 -21.33
N CYS A 407 16.93 7.97 -20.51
CA CYS A 407 15.57 7.58 -20.12
C CYS A 407 14.56 8.42 -20.91
N SER A 408 13.78 7.77 -21.78
CA SER A 408 12.67 8.42 -22.48
C SER A 408 11.50 8.67 -21.52
N GLY A 409 10.91 9.87 -21.58
CA GLY A 409 9.67 10.19 -20.87
C GLY A 409 9.82 10.68 -19.41
N ILE A 410 11.03 10.89 -18.89
CA ILE A 410 11.20 11.49 -17.56
C ILE A 410 10.96 13.00 -17.64
N GLY A 411 10.05 13.50 -16.80
CA GLY A 411 9.83 14.93 -16.56
C GLY A 411 10.71 15.48 -15.44
N TYR A 412 11.01 16.76 -15.49
CA TYR A 412 11.77 17.52 -14.50
C TYR A 412 10.88 18.37 -13.57
N ALA A 413 9.59 18.53 -13.90
CA ALA A 413 8.65 19.38 -13.18
C ALA A 413 8.61 19.12 -11.66
N GLU A 414 8.54 17.85 -11.26
CA GLU A 414 8.51 17.49 -9.83
C GLU A 414 9.84 17.76 -9.13
N VAL A 415 10.96 17.51 -9.82
CA VAL A 415 12.31 17.76 -9.27
C VAL A 415 12.53 19.27 -9.11
N ALA A 416 12.08 20.07 -10.07
CA ALA A 416 12.13 21.53 -10.01
C ALA A 416 11.27 22.09 -8.88
N ARG A 417 10.07 21.54 -8.68
CA ARG A 417 9.19 21.88 -7.56
C ARG A 417 9.90 21.66 -6.22
N VAL A 418 10.53 20.50 -6.04
CA VAL A 418 11.30 20.18 -4.82
C VAL A 418 12.51 21.11 -4.66
N ALA A 419 13.19 21.51 -5.73
CA ALA A 419 14.28 22.48 -5.65
C ALA A 419 13.82 23.83 -5.09
N ALA A 420 12.63 24.29 -5.50
CA ALA A 420 12.07 25.53 -4.99
C ALA A 420 11.61 25.40 -3.53
N GLU A 421 10.99 24.29 -3.13
CA GLU A 421 10.64 24.01 -1.72
C GLU A 421 11.85 24.04 -0.78
N VAL A 422 13.03 23.69 -1.30
CA VAL A 422 14.30 23.69 -0.57
C VAL A 422 15.00 25.08 -0.63
N TYR A 423 14.30 26.11 -1.11
CA TYR A 423 14.79 27.48 -1.29
C TYR A 423 15.98 27.60 -2.27
N ARG A 424 15.98 26.80 -3.35
CA ARG A 424 16.94 26.91 -4.47
C ARG A 424 16.21 27.27 -5.79
N PRO A 425 15.73 28.52 -5.95
CA PRO A 425 14.95 28.93 -7.12
C PRO A 425 15.75 28.93 -8.43
N HIS A 426 17.07 29.17 -8.38
CA HIS A 426 17.94 29.11 -9.54
C HIS A 426 18.05 27.69 -10.10
N LEU A 427 18.31 26.70 -9.25
CA LEU A 427 18.22 25.27 -9.61
C LEU A 427 16.85 24.89 -10.18
N ALA A 428 15.76 25.38 -9.59
CA ALA A 428 14.41 25.10 -10.08
C ALA A 428 14.21 25.62 -11.52
N THR A 429 14.64 26.85 -11.81
CA THR A 429 14.57 27.43 -13.16
C THR A 429 15.39 26.64 -14.18
N MET A 430 16.61 26.22 -13.83
CA MET A 430 17.44 25.39 -14.70
C MET A 430 16.75 24.06 -15.03
N LEU A 431 16.17 23.38 -14.04
CA LEU A 431 15.48 22.10 -14.23
C LEU A 431 14.18 22.26 -15.05
N VAL A 432 13.42 23.34 -14.85
CA VAL A 432 12.23 23.65 -15.67
C VAL A 432 12.61 23.84 -17.14
N GLY A 433 13.76 24.45 -17.43
CA GLY A 433 14.25 24.61 -18.80
C GLY A 433 14.45 23.29 -19.56
N HIS A 434 14.63 22.17 -18.84
CA HIS A 434 14.78 20.83 -19.41
C HIS A 434 13.48 19.99 -19.43
N GLU A 435 12.37 20.50 -18.86
CA GLU A 435 11.08 19.79 -18.89
C GLU A 435 10.53 19.75 -20.34
N PRO A 436 10.22 18.58 -20.90
CA PRO A 436 9.72 18.50 -22.28
C PRO A 436 8.28 19.04 -22.46
N ARG A 437 7.48 19.10 -21.39
CA ARG A 437 6.06 19.49 -21.46
C ARG A 437 5.86 20.97 -21.10
N SER A 438 5.50 21.79 -22.08
CA SER A 438 5.27 23.24 -21.89
C SER A 438 4.20 23.55 -20.85
N HIS A 439 3.11 22.77 -20.79
CA HIS A 439 2.09 22.91 -19.74
C HIS A 439 2.67 22.72 -18.33
N ALA A 440 3.50 21.68 -18.13
CA ALA A 440 4.11 21.41 -16.84
C ALA A 440 5.14 22.50 -16.46
N GLN A 441 5.89 23.02 -17.43
CA GLN A 441 6.81 24.15 -17.22
C GLN A 441 6.07 25.37 -16.64
N VAL A 442 5.02 25.82 -17.34
CA VAL A 442 4.25 27.00 -16.93
C VAL A 442 3.58 26.77 -15.57
N GLN A 443 2.96 25.61 -15.35
CA GLN A 443 2.30 25.29 -14.08
C GLN A 443 3.28 25.27 -12.90
N VAL A 444 4.50 24.74 -13.08
CA VAL A 444 5.52 24.80 -12.02
C VAL A 444 5.88 26.25 -11.74
N LEU A 445 6.24 27.04 -12.75
CA LEU A 445 6.64 28.45 -12.57
C LEU A 445 5.55 29.30 -11.90
N LEU A 446 4.28 29.10 -12.25
CA LEU A 446 3.15 29.78 -11.61
C LEU A 446 2.96 29.35 -10.15
N ARG A 447 3.22 28.09 -9.80
CA ARG A 447 3.23 27.66 -8.39
C ARG A 447 4.39 28.29 -7.63
N LEU A 448 5.58 28.30 -8.23
CA LEU A 448 6.76 28.90 -7.61
C LEU A 448 6.60 30.40 -7.36
N SER A 449 5.88 31.11 -8.24
CA SER A 449 5.62 32.54 -8.05
C SER A 449 4.66 32.84 -6.90
N ARG A 450 3.73 31.93 -6.58
CA ARG A 450 2.81 32.05 -5.43
C ARG A 450 3.51 31.85 -4.09
N GLU A 451 4.53 31.01 -4.07
CA GLU A 451 5.21 30.55 -2.84
C GLU A 451 6.48 31.36 -2.52
N GLY A 452 6.98 32.18 -3.46
CA GLY A 452 8.22 32.94 -3.32
C GLY A 452 8.06 34.38 -2.82
N ASP A 453 9.17 34.99 -2.39
CA ASP A 453 9.28 36.42 -2.06
C ASP A 453 8.94 37.33 -3.26
N SER A 454 8.66 38.61 -3.01
CA SER A 454 8.21 39.58 -4.03
C SER A 454 9.07 39.59 -5.30
N ASP A 455 10.39 39.52 -5.14
CA ASP A 455 11.34 39.60 -6.25
C ASP A 455 11.37 38.28 -7.06
N ASN A 456 11.31 37.15 -6.36
CA ASN A 456 11.20 35.82 -6.98
C ASN A 456 9.86 35.65 -7.71
N ARG A 457 8.77 36.22 -7.17
CA ARG A 457 7.44 36.19 -7.78
C ARG A 457 7.45 36.88 -9.14
N VAL A 458 8.01 38.08 -9.23
CA VAL A 458 8.10 38.85 -10.49
C VAL A 458 8.94 38.10 -11.52
N MET A 459 10.12 37.58 -11.12
CA MET A 459 10.99 36.82 -12.00
C MET A 459 10.31 35.55 -12.54
N MET A 460 9.70 34.74 -11.67
CA MET A 460 9.04 33.49 -12.06
C MET A 460 7.82 33.73 -12.94
N LEU A 461 7.02 34.77 -12.66
CA LEU A 461 5.90 35.17 -13.51
C LEU A 461 6.37 35.60 -14.91
N ARG A 462 7.49 36.33 -14.99
CA ARG A 462 8.06 36.74 -16.29
C ARG A 462 8.44 35.52 -17.13
N ILE A 463 9.14 34.57 -16.52
CA ILE A 463 9.55 33.32 -17.19
C ILE A 463 8.31 32.48 -17.56
N ALA A 464 7.29 32.42 -16.69
CA ALA A 464 6.05 31.70 -16.96
C ALA A 464 5.30 32.25 -18.18
N VAL A 465 5.18 33.58 -18.28
CA VAL A 465 4.55 34.26 -19.42
C VAL A 465 5.34 34.04 -20.70
N GLU A 466 6.67 34.14 -20.65
CA GLU A 466 7.52 33.88 -21.81
C GLU A 466 7.38 32.44 -22.32
N LYS A 467 7.37 31.45 -21.41
CA LYS A 467 7.18 30.04 -21.76
C LYS A 467 5.77 29.73 -22.24
N ALA A 468 4.75 30.36 -21.66
CA ALA A 468 3.39 30.27 -22.16
C ALA A 468 3.27 30.84 -23.58
N ALA A 469 3.90 31.99 -23.85
CA ALA A 469 3.95 32.57 -25.20
C ALA A 469 4.65 31.67 -26.21
N GLN A 470 5.80 31.09 -25.83
CA GLN A 470 6.54 30.13 -26.66
C GLN A 470 5.74 28.84 -26.95
N SER A 471 4.82 28.46 -26.07
CA SER A 471 3.98 27.28 -26.25
C SER A 471 2.83 27.47 -27.26
N CYS A 472 2.50 28.71 -27.62
CA CYS A 472 1.35 29.07 -28.44
C CYS A 472 0.00 28.54 -27.93
N ASP A 473 -0.09 28.18 -26.64
CA ASP A 473 -1.31 27.70 -26.00
C ASP A 473 -2.05 28.89 -25.34
N PRO A 474 -3.24 29.26 -25.84
CA PRO A 474 -3.99 30.40 -25.33
C PRO A 474 -4.45 30.21 -23.89
N ASP A 475 -4.70 28.97 -23.45
CA ASP A 475 -5.15 28.68 -22.08
C ASP A 475 -3.99 28.87 -21.08
N LEU A 476 -2.78 28.45 -21.47
CA LEU A 476 -1.58 28.69 -20.67
C LEU A 476 -1.24 30.18 -20.56
N LEU A 477 -1.33 30.91 -21.66
CA LEU A 477 -1.15 32.37 -21.68
C LEU A 477 -2.16 33.07 -20.78
N HIS A 478 -3.44 32.71 -20.90
CA HIS A 478 -4.49 33.23 -20.04
C HIS A 478 -4.21 32.95 -18.57
N SER A 479 -3.84 31.70 -18.22
CA SER A 479 -3.53 31.31 -16.84
C SER A 479 -2.36 32.11 -16.24
N ALA A 480 -1.31 32.37 -17.02
CA ALA A 480 -0.15 33.13 -16.56
C ALA A 480 -0.45 34.63 -16.39
N LEU A 481 -1.26 35.21 -17.27
CA LEU A 481 -1.70 36.60 -17.18
C LEU A 481 -2.63 36.84 -15.99
N VAL A 482 -3.61 35.96 -15.77
CA VAL A 482 -4.51 36.00 -14.62
C VAL A 482 -3.72 35.99 -13.30
N GLU A 483 -2.72 35.12 -13.19
CA GLU A 483 -1.86 35.07 -12.02
C GLU A 483 -1.02 36.34 -11.84
N GLY A 484 -0.52 36.90 -12.94
CA GLY A 484 0.21 38.16 -12.95
C GLY A 484 -0.63 39.38 -12.56
N LEU A 485 -1.95 39.31 -12.72
CA LEU A 485 -2.91 40.34 -12.32
C LEU A 485 -3.38 40.20 -10.86
N GLY A 486 -2.93 39.17 -10.14
CA GLY A 486 -3.34 38.92 -8.75
C GLY A 486 -4.66 38.16 -8.61
N GLY A 487 -5.14 37.50 -9.67
CA GLY A 487 -6.38 36.72 -9.65
C GLY A 487 -7.41 37.23 -10.67
N ASP A 488 -8.65 37.43 -10.22
CA ASP A 488 -9.81 37.67 -11.10
C ASP A 488 -9.59 38.86 -12.05
N PRO A 489 -9.53 38.63 -13.38
CA PRO A 489 -9.32 39.69 -14.38
C PRO A 489 -10.47 40.70 -14.44
N CYS A 490 -11.60 40.42 -13.78
CA CYS A 490 -12.77 41.31 -13.66
C CYS A 490 -12.88 42.03 -12.30
N GLY A 491 -11.92 41.84 -11.40
CA GLY A 491 -11.87 42.53 -10.09
C GLY A 491 -11.58 44.04 -10.22
N ARG A 492 -11.89 44.83 -9.19
CA ARG A 492 -11.66 46.30 -9.21
C ARG A 492 -10.19 46.72 -9.04
N ASP A 493 -9.32 45.82 -8.60
CA ASP A 493 -7.89 46.05 -8.31
C ASP A 493 -6.97 45.30 -9.30
N VAL A 494 -7.19 45.49 -10.61
CA VAL A 494 -6.35 44.87 -11.65
C VAL A 494 -5.09 45.72 -11.84
N GLU A 495 -3.92 45.22 -11.41
CA GLU A 495 -2.62 45.87 -11.63
C GLU A 495 -2.12 45.69 -13.09
N LEU A 496 -2.86 46.28 -14.05
CA LEU A 496 -2.47 46.32 -15.47
C LEU A 496 -1.06 46.89 -15.72
N GLN A 497 -0.58 47.77 -14.83
CA GLN A 497 0.78 48.31 -14.88
C GLN A 497 1.85 47.27 -14.55
N ALA A 498 1.57 46.27 -13.71
CA ALA A 498 2.53 45.22 -13.37
C ALA A 498 2.76 44.28 -14.56
N VAL A 499 1.69 43.89 -15.26
CA VAL A 499 1.76 43.09 -16.50
C VAL A 499 2.42 43.86 -17.63
N ALA A 500 2.13 45.17 -17.77
CA ALA A 500 2.81 46.01 -18.75
C ALA A 500 4.32 46.12 -18.49
N ARG A 501 4.75 46.24 -17.22
CA ARG A 501 6.18 46.23 -16.85
C ARG A 501 6.84 44.88 -17.15
N LEU A 502 6.17 43.77 -16.83
CA LEU A 502 6.63 42.41 -17.12
C LEU A 502 6.87 42.17 -18.63
N LEU A 503 6.09 42.79 -19.50
CA LEU A 503 6.18 42.65 -20.96
C LEU A 503 7.09 43.69 -21.64
N GLN A 504 7.35 44.85 -21.01
CA GLN A 504 8.09 45.96 -21.62
C GLN A 504 9.61 45.93 -21.36
N GLU A 505 10.09 45.27 -20.32
CA GLU A 505 11.52 45.19 -20.04
C GLU A 505 12.22 44.17 -20.98
N ARG A 506 13.08 44.67 -21.88
CA ARG A 506 13.97 43.83 -22.70
C ARG A 506 14.93 43.03 -21.81
N PRO A 507 15.33 41.83 -22.23
CA PRO A 507 16.22 40.97 -21.44
C PRO A 507 17.54 41.71 -21.18
N GLN A 508 17.82 42.01 -19.91
CA GLN A 508 19.20 42.13 -19.48
C GLN A 508 19.78 40.72 -19.52
N GLU A 509 20.87 40.57 -20.27
CA GLU A 509 21.63 39.34 -20.45
C GLU A 509 21.87 38.66 -19.08
N LEU A 510 21.45 37.40 -19.00
CA LEU A 510 21.70 36.48 -17.89
C LEU A 510 23.10 35.88 -18.00
#